data_AF-A0A9W6R4T5-F1
#
_entry.id   AF-A0A9W6R4T5-F1
#
_cell.length_a   1.000
_cell.length_b   1.000
_cell.length_c   1.000
_cell.angle_alpha   90.00
_cell.angle_beta   90.00
_cell.angle_gamma   90.00
#
_symmetry.space_group_name_H-M   'P 1'
#
loop_
_entity.id
_entity.type
_entity.pdbx_description
1 polymer ?
#
loop_
_entity_poly.entity_id
_entity_poly.type
_entity_poly.pdbx_seq_one_letter_code
_entity_poly.pdbx_strand_id
1 'polypeptide(L)'
;MTDTPTPELAELTTLVDRLGELTRHVTEHDLASEVADEQIADVLCAAARLFSAKTDRVGKIAWPIREDALTATETVVLVTALLDAADVNLFDMAIWYRRAR
;
A
#
# COMPACT_ATOMS: atom_id res chain seq x y z
N MET A 1 -20.22 24.61 8.77
CA MET A 1 -20.20 23.39 9.61
C MET A 1 -18.83 22.77 9.38
N THR A 2 -17.87 23.13 10.24
CA THR A 2 -16.48 22.68 10.11
C THR A 2 -16.42 21.22 10.55
N ASP A 3 -16.27 20.32 9.58
CA ASP A 3 -16.12 18.88 9.81
C ASP A 3 -14.78 18.65 10.49
N THR A 4 -14.79 18.50 11.82
CA THR A 4 -13.57 18.15 12.55
C THR A 4 -13.23 16.71 12.18
N PRO A 5 -12.04 16.42 11.61
CA PRO A 5 -11.68 15.05 11.27
C PRO A 5 -11.78 14.19 12.53
N THR A 6 -12.36 13.00 12.39
CA THR A 6 -12.47 12.00 13.46
C THR A 6 -11.07 11.81 14.08
N PRO A 7 -10.93 11.78 15.42
CA PRO A 7 -9.61 11.73 16.07
C PRO A 7 -8.71 10.60 15.56
N GLU A 8 -9.28 9.45 15.20
CA GLU A 8 -8.58 8.31 14.62
C GLU A 8 -7.98 8.62 13.24
N LEU A 9 -8.63 9.46 12.43
CA LEU A 9 -8.10 9.90 11.14
C LEU A 9 -6.91 10.85 11.32
N ALA A 10 -6.96 11.73 12.31
CA ALA A 10 -5.86 12.64 12.62
C ALA A 10 -4.64 11.88 13.15
N GLU A 11 -4.86 10.90 14.04
CA GLU A 11 -3.81 10.02 14.54
C GLU A 11 -3.20 9.18 13.41
N LEU A 12 -4.03 8.55 12.56
CA LEU A 12 -3.55 7.77 11.42
C LEU A 12 -2.72 8.64 10.46
N THR A 13 -3.16 9.87 10.18
CA THR A 13 -2.42 10.82 9.33
C THR A 13 -1.03 11.09 9.90
N THR A 14 -0.95 11.37 11.20
CA THR A 14 0.32 11.62 11.90
C THR A 14 1.25 10.40 11.85
N LEU A 15 0.71 9.20 12.05
CA LEU A 15 1.47 7.95 11.99
C LEU A 15 1.98 7.65 10.57
N VAL A 16 1.17 7.89 9.54
CA VAL A 16 1.56 7.69 8.14
C VAL A 16 2.66 8.67 7.74
N ASP A 17 2.56 9.95 8.14
CA ASP A 17 3.60 10.94 7.89
C ASP A 17 4.91 10.51 8.55
N ARG A 18 4.84 10.10 9.82
CA ARG A 18 6.02 9.64 10.57
C ARG A 18 6.64 8.37 9.99
N LEU A 19 5.81 7.41 9.56
CA LEU A 19 6.27 6.21 8.90
C LEU A 19 7.01 6.56 7.60
N GLY A 20 6.46 7.48 6.79
CA GLY A 20 7.10 7.92 5.54
C GLY A 20 8.46 8.58 5.75
N GLU A 21 8.60 9.39 6.81
CA GLU A 21 9.90 9.96 7.20
C GLU A 21 10.92 8.87 7.59
N LEU A 22 10.52 7.94 8.46
CA LEU A 22 11.39 6.88 8.96
C LEU A 22 11.80 5.90 7.87
N THR A 23 10.87 5.47 7.02
CA THR A 23 11.17 4.57 5.89
C THR A 23 12.19 5.20 4.97
N ARG A 24 12.05 6.49 4.64
CA ARG A 24 13.01 7.20 3.79
C ARG A 24 14.40 7.19 4.40
N HIS A 25 14.51 7.55 5.68
CA HIS A 25 15.78 7.52 6.40
C HIS A 25 16.40 6.11 6.40
N VAL A 26 15.60 5.08 6.72
CA VAL A 26 16.07 3.69 6.70
C VAL A 26 16.59 3.27 5.32
N THR A 27 15.89 3.64 4.25
CA THR A 27 16.31 3.30 2.87
C THR A 27 17.51 4.09 2.39
N GLU A 28 17.64 5.38 2.75
CA GLU A 28 18.78 6.23 2.37
C GLU A 28 20.08 5.81 3.09
N HIS A 29 19.95 5.12 4.23
CA HIS A 29 21.06 4.64 5.05
C HIS A 29 21.32 3.12 4.93
N ASP A 30 20.72 2.44 3.94
CA ASP A 30 20.84 0.98 3.71
C ASP A 30 20.44 0.10 4.92
N LEU A 31 19.63 0.64 5.84
CA LEU A 31 19.19 -0.05 7.06
C LEU A 31 17.94 -0.93 6.84
N ALA A 32 17.46 -1.04 5.60
CA ALA A 32 16.23 -1.78 5.30
C ALA A 32 16.31 -3.26 5.71
N SER A 33 17.50 -3.87 5.65
CA SER A 33 17.76 -5.24 6.09
C SER A 33 17.68 -5.45 7.60
N GLU A 34 17.66 -4.38 8.39
CA GLU A 34 17.53 -4.43 9.86
C GLU A 34 16.06 -4.39 10.32
N VAL A 35 15.12 -4.08 9.41
CA VAL A 35 13.69 -4.09 9.70
C VAL A 35 13.20 -5.54 9.66
N ALA A 36 12.49 -5.98 10.70
CA ALA A 36 11.97 -7.34 10.73
C ALA A 36 10.89 -7.55 9.67
N ASP A 37 10.93 -8.72 9.01
CA ASP A 37 9.99 -9.08 7.94
C ASP A 37 8.53 -8.98 8.40
N GLU A 38 8.24 -9.36 9.65
CA GLU A 38 6.89 -9.25 10.23
C GLU A 38 6.39 -7.81 10.30
N GLN A 39 7.28 -6.84 10.58
CA GLN A 39 6.91 -5.42 10.63
C GLN A 39 6.57 -4.90 9.23
N ILE A 40 7.33 -5.34 8.22
CA ILE A 40 7.04 -5.03 6.82
C ILE A 40 5.68 -5.63 6.42
N ALA A 41 5.44 -6.89 6.79
CA ALA A 41 4.18 -7.58 6.51
C ALA A 41 2.97 -6.87 7.15
N ASP A 42 3.09 -6.42 8.40
CA ASP A 42 2.02 -5.69 9.11
C ASP A 42 1.67 -4.37 8.42
N VAL A 43 2.68 -3.60 8.01
CA VAL A 43 2.48 -2.33 7.28
C VAL A 43 1.79 -2.57 5.94
N LEU A 44 2.27 -3.55 5.16
CA LEU A 44 1.67 -3.89 3.87
C LEU A 44 0.22 -4.36 4.02
N CYS A 45 -0.05 -5.23 5.00
CA CYS A 45 -1.41 -5.71 5.29
C CYS A 45 -2.36 -4.58 5.69
N ALA A 46 -1.91 -3.67 6.56
CA ALA A 46 -2.70 -2.52 6.99
C ALA A 46 -3.02 -1.60 5.80
N ALA A 47 -2.01 -1.29 4.98
CA ALA A 47 -2.17 -0.45 3.80
C ALA A 47 -3.12 -1.10 2.76
N ALA A 48 -2.99 -2.40 2.50
CA ALA A 48 -3.85 -3.12 1.57
C ALA A 48 -5.31 -3.12 2.01
N ARG A 49 -5.58 -3.34 3.31
CA ARG A 49 -6.94 -3.29 3.88
C ARG A 49 -7.54 -1.88 3.76
N LEU A 50 -6.76 -0.85 4.09
CA LEU A 50 -7.20 0.54 3.95
C LEU A 50 -7.49 0.90 2.49
N PHE A 51 -6.62 0.48 1.58
CA PHE A 51 -6.78 0.67 0.14
C PHE A 51 -8.07 0.03 -0.37
N SER A 52 -8.29 -1.25 -0.08
CA SER A 52 -9.51 -1.98 -0.47
C SER A 52 -10.78 -1.29 0.04
N ALA A 53 -10.80 -0.95 1.33
CA ALA A 53 -11.95 -0.28 1.95
C ALA A 53 -12.28 1.08 1.33
N LYS A 54 -11.25 1.81 0.86
CA LYS A 54 -11.42 3.09 0.15
C LYS A 54 -11.95 2.88 -1.27
N THR A 55 -11.39 1.92 -2.00
CA THR A 55 -11.74 1.68 -3.41
C THR A 55 -13.14 1.12 -3.57
N ASP A 56 -13.61 0.30 -2.63
CA ASP A 56 -14.98 -0.22 -2.61
C ASP A 56 -16.03 0.89 -2.45
N ARG A 57 -15.68 1.98 -1.73
CA ARG A 57 -16.60 3.09 -1.45
C ARG A 57 -16.58 4.20 -2.49
N VAL A 58 -15.41 4.51 -3.06
CA VAL A 58 -15.22 5.70 -3.90
C VAL A 58 -15.51 5.44 -5.38
N GLY A 59 -15.55 4.17 -5.82
CA GLY A 59 -15.94 3.80 -7.18
C GLY A 59 -15.06 4.43 -8.26
N LYS A 60 -14.00 3.73 -8.68
CA LYS A 60 -13.22 3.92 -9.93
C LYS A 60 -12.70 5.33 -10.35
N ILE A 61 -12.92 6.42 -9.62
CA ILE A 61 -12.59 7.76 -10.17
C ILE A 61 -11.09 8.12 -10.08
N ALA A 62 -10.32 7.58 -9.14
CA ALA A 62 -8.84 7.60 -9.19
C ALA A 62 -8.27 6.64 -8.15
N TRP A 63 -7.29 5.82 -8.53
CA TRP A 63 -6.51 5.05 -7.56
C TRP A 63 -5.66 6.02 -6.73
N PRO A 64 -5.53 5.83 -5.40
CA PRO A 64 -4.69 6.67 -4.56
C PRO A 64 -3.20 6.30 -4.69
N ILE A 65 -2.73 6.05 -5.91
CA ILE A 65 -1.35 5.70 -6.25
C ILE A 65 -0.91 6.71 -7.31
N ARG A 66 0.17 7.45 -7.03
CA ARG A 66 0.74 8.41 -7.99
C ARG A 66 1.53 7.66 -9.06
N GLU A 67 1.58 8.21 -10.27
CA GLU A 67 2.32 7.62 -11.41
C GLU A 67 3.84 7.48 -11.16
N ASP A 68 4.38 8.25 -10.22
CA ASP A 68 5.80 8.29 -9.84
C ASP A 68 6.09 7.68 -8.47
N ALA A 69 5.13 6.95 -7.87
CA ALA A 69 5.25 6.44 -6.51
C ALA A 69 6.26 5.28 -6.38
N LEU A 70 6.40 4.46 -7.42
CA LEU A 70 7.29 3.29 -7.44
C LEU A 70 7.89 3.14 -8.85
N THR A 71 9.12 2.65 -8.91
CA THR A 71 9.74 2.19 -10.15
C THR A 71 9.04 0.93 -10.67
N ALA A 72 9.26 0.60 -11.95
CA ALA A 72 8.73 -0.62 -12.55
C ALA A 72 9.19 -1.88 -11.80
N THR A 73 10.45 -1.91 -11.36
CA THR A 73 11.02 -3.04 -10.62
C THR A 73 10.36 -3.20 -9.26
N GLU A 74 10.27 -2.13 -8.47
CA GLU A 74 9.61 -2.15 -7.15
C GLU A 74 8.16 -2.60 -7.27
N THR A 75 7.46 -2.12 -8.30
CA THR A 75 6.08 -2.51 -8.59
C THR A 75 5.97 -4.02 -8.85
N VAL A 76 6.80 -4.57 -9.72
CA VAL A 76 6.75 -6.00 -10.08
C VAL A 76 7.14 -6.89 -8.89
N VAL A 77 8.18 -6.52 -8.13
CA VAL A 77 8.60 -7.26 -6.94
C VAL A 77 7.48 -7.30 -5.91
N LEU A 78 6.86 -6.14 -5.62
CA LEU A 78 5.77 -6.05 -4.66
C LEU A 78 4.54 -6.85 -5.10
N VAL A 79 4.10 -6.69 -6.35
CA VAL A 79 2.93 -7.43 -6.87
C VAL A 79 3.18 -8.93 -6.85
N THR A 80 4.38 -9.39 -7.24
CA THR A 80 4.72 -10.82 -7.23
C THR A 80 4.69 -11.38 -5.81
N ALA A 81 5.28 -10.66 -4.84
CA ALA A 81 5.24 -11.07 -3.44
C ALA A 81 3.81 -11.13 -2.88
N LEU A 82 2.96 -10.16 -3.23
CA LEU A 82 1.56 -10.15 -2.80
C LEU A 82 0.74 -11.30 -3.44
N LEU A 83 0.98 -11.61 -4.71
CA LEU A 83 0.31 -12.72 -5.40
C LEU A 83 0.73 -14.07 -4.80
N ASP A 84 2.03 -14.25 -4.55
CA ASP A 84 2.57 -15.46 -3.90
C ASP A 84 1.98 -15.64 -2.50
N ALA A 85 1.98 -14.57 -1.68
CA ALA A 85 1.41 -14.60 -0.33
C ALA A 85 -0.10 -14.87 -0.30
N ALA A 86 -0.83 -14.47 -1.35
CA ALA A 86 -2.26 -14.69 -1.47
C ALA A 86 -2.62 -16.03 -2.16
N ASP A 87 -1.63 -16.81 -2.59
CA ASP A 87 -1.81 -18.02 -3.42
C ASP A 87 -2.63 -17.72 -4.69
N VAL A 88 -2.40 -16.55 -5.31
CA VAL A 88 -3.10 -16.11 -6.52
C VAL A 88 -2.20 -16.29 -7.73
N ASN A 89 -2.68 -17.06 -8.71
CA ASN A 89 -1.98 -17.21 -9.97
C ASN A 89 -2.06 -15.93 -10.82
N LEU A 90 -0.92 -15.49 -11.38
CA LEU A 90 -0.85 -14.35 -12.31
C LEU A 90 -1.84 -14.46 -13.50
N PHE A 91 -2.12 -15.69 -13.96
CA PHE A 91 -3.08 -15.93 -15.03
C PHE A 91 -4.53 -15.66 -14.60
N ASP A 92 -4.88 -15.96 -13.34
CA ASP A 92 -6.21 -15.66 -12.78
C ASP A 92 -6.40 -14.14 -12.65
N MET A 93 -5.33 -13.43 -12.26
CA MET A 93 -5.33 -11.96 -12.23
C MET A 93 -5.62 -11.36 -13.62
N ALA A 94 -5.02 -11.91 -14.68
CA ALA A 94 -5.25 -11.45 -16.06
C ALA A 94 -6.69 -11.68 -16.54
N ILE A 95 -7.42 -12.62 -15.95
CA ILE A 95 -8.86 -12.86 -16.21
C ILE A 95 -9.70 -11.79 -15.50
N TRP A 96 -9.39 -11.47 -14.24
CA TRP A 96 -10.05 -10.38 -13.51
C TRP A 96 -9.83 -9.01 -14.14
N TYR A 97 -8.61 -8.70 -14.57
CA TYR A 97 -8.31 -7.42 -15.23
C TYR A 97 -9.10 -7.23 -16.52
N ARG A 98 -9.29 -8.30 -17.30
CA ARG A 98 -10.13 -8.29 -18.51
C ARG A 98 -11.62 -8.08 -18.21
N ARG A 99 -12.10 -8.56 -17.07
CA ARG A 99 -13.51 -8.46 -16.65
C ARG A 99 -13.86 -7.12 -16.00
N ALA A 100 -12.88 -6.45 -15.39
CA ALA A 100 -13.05 -5.16 -14.74
C ALA A 100 -13.07 -3.98 -15.72
N ARG A 101 -12.79 -4.21 -17.01
CA ARG A 101 -12.83 -3.20 -18.08
C ARG A 101 -14.22 -3.09 -18.70
#